data_AF-A0A2D9MIB2-F1
#
_entry.id   AF-A0A2D9MIB2-F1
#
_cell.length_a   1.000
_cell.length_b   1.000
_cell.length_c   1.000
_cell.angle_alpha   90.00
_cell.angle_beta   90.00
_cell.angle_gamma   90.00
#
_symmetry.space_group_name_H-M   'P 1'
#
loop_
_entity.id
_entity.type
_entity.pdbx_description
1 polymer ?
#
loop_
_entity_poly.entity_id
_entity_poly.type
_entity_poly.pdbx_seq_one_letter_code
_entity_poly.pdbx_strand_id
1 'polypeptide(L)'
;MEAGGAGCISATANVNSLAINELFLNWTMPGAAQKQKEIDEIRDIFQRYPMIPALKEAIALNNEDAEWSRVRPPLVSLSQNQSNALKRQLEQVSFTMDNLFSRQ
;
A
#
# COMPACT_ATOMS: atom_id res chain seq x y z
N MET A 1 13.50 -6.70 10.46
CA MET A 1 13.38 -7.68 11.56
C MET A 1 14.74 -8.23 11.98
N GLU A 2 15.61 -8.57 11.03
CA GLU A 2 16.99 -9.06 11.27
C GLU A 2 17.78 -8.26 12.32
N ALA A 3 17.69 -6.92 12.33
CA ALA A 3 18.37 -6.06 13.29
C ALA A 3 17.74 -6.03 14.71
N GLY A 4 16.82 -6.94 15.03
CA GLY A 4 16.19 -7.04 16.36
C GLY A 4 15.01 -6.10 16.62
N GLY A 5 14.44 -5.48 15.56
CA GLY A 5 13.26 -4.62 15.69
C GLY A 5 11.99 -5.43 16.03
N ALA A 6 11.17 -4.93 16.95
CA ALA A 6 9.93 -5.58 17.38
C ALA A 6 8.74 -5.41 16.41
N GLY A 7 8.93 -4.70 15.30
CA GLY A 7 7.89 -4.40 14.31
C GLY A 7 8.33 -3.30 13.34
N CYS A 8 7.36 -2.74 12.62
CA CYS A 8 7.59 -1.60 11.73
C CYS A 8 6.47 -0.54 11.86
N ILE A 9 6.81 0.71 11.57
CA ILE A 9 5.85 1.78 11.32
C ILE A 9 5.99 2.11 9.83
N SER A 10 4.97 1.80 9.03
CA SER A 10 5.00 2.01 7.58
C SER A 10 3.74 2.71 7.10
N ALA A 11 3.91 3.71 6.24
CA ALA A 11 2.81 4.37 5.54
C ALA A 11 1.98 3.37 4.71
N THR A 12 2.64 2.43 4.04
CA THR A 12 1.98 1.39 3.23
C THR A 12 1.25 0.34 4.08
N ALA A 13 1.43 0.30 5.39
CA ALA A 13 0.62 -0.58 6.25
C ALA A 13 -0.87 -0.18 6.26
N ASN A 14 -1.23 1.04 5.84
CA ASN A 14 -2.63 1.43 5.65
C ASN A 14 -3.32 0.70 4.48
N VAL A 15 -2.54 0.11 3.56
CA VAL A 15 -3.05 -0.45 2.30
C VAL A 15 -2.53 -1.85 2.00
N ASN A 16 -1.46 -2.28 2.68
CA ASN A 16 -0.76 -3.55 2.46
C ASN A 16 -0.46 -4.26 3.81
N SER A 17 -1.38 -4.15 4.78
CA SER A 17 -1.16 -4.65 6.14
C SER A 17 -0.95 -6.16 6.21
N LEU A 18 -1.73 -6.95 5.47
CA LEU A 18 -1.66 -8.41 5.52
C LEU A 18 -0.31 -8.93 5.04
N ALA A 19 0.17 -8.48 3.88
CA ALA A 19 1.47 -8.92 3.36
C ALA A 19 2.61 -8.52 4.31
N ILE A 20 2.57 -7.29 4.86
CA ILE A 20 3.55 -6.83 5.84
C ILE A 20 3.51 -7.69 7.11
N ASN A 21 2.33 -8.02 7.61
CA ASN A 21 2.16 -8.86 8.79
C ASN A 21 2.61 -10.31 8.53
N GLU A 22 2.29 -10.87 7.36
CA GLU A 22 2.76 -12.19 6.96
C GLU A 22 4.28 -12.27 6.95
N LEU A 23 4.95 -11.27 6.38
CA LEU A 23 6.40 -11.21 6.40
C LEU A 23 6.91 -11.05 7.84
N PHE A 24 6.30 -10.18 8.64
CA PHE A 24 6.66 -10.00 10.04
C PHE A 24 6.61 -11.32 10.83
N LEU A 25 5.58 -12.14 10.63
CA LEU A 25 5.44 -13.43 11.32
C LEU A 25 6.43 -14.49 10.80
N ASN A 26 6.85 -14.39 9.54
CA ASN A 26 7.62 -15.43 8.85
C ASN A 26 9.00 -14.96 8.36
N TRP A 27 9.56 -13.89 8.92
CA TRP A 27 10.77 -13.25 8.38
C TRP A 27 12.03 -14.13 8.41
N THR A 28 12.02 -15.21 9.21
CA THR A 28 13.10 -16.21 9.27
C THR A 28 12.87 -17.40 8.33
N MET A 29 11.70 -17.52 7.71
CA MET A 29 11.36 -18.65 6.85
C MET A 29 12.00 -18.51 5.46
N PRO A 30 12.27 -19.64 4.77
CA PRO A 30 12.68 -19.60 3.36
C PRO A 30 11.66 -18.80 2.53
N GLY A 31 12.16 -17.88 1.69
CA GLY A 31 11.32 -17.01 0.87
C GLY A 31 10.98 -15.65 1.50
N ALA A 32 11.34 -15.39 2.77
CA ALA A 32 11.12 -14.09 3.41
C ALA A 32 11.75 -12.92 2.63
N ALA A 33 12.96 -13.09 2.10
CA ALA A 33 13.62 -12.06 1.28
C ALA A 33 12.85 -11.76 -0.02
N GLN A 34 12.18 -12.75 -0.61
CA GLN A 34 11.35 -12.54 -1.79
C GLN A 34 10.06 -11.79 -1.46
N LYS A 35 9.38 -12.18 -0.37
CA LYS A 35 8.23 -11.43 0.18
C LYS A 35 8.58 -9.99 0.53
N GLN A 36 9.79 -9.74 1.08
CA GLN A 36 10.28 -8.39 1.34
C GLN A 36 10.40 -7.58 0.04
N LYS A 37 10.97 -8.16 -1.03
CA LYS A 37 11.06 -7.49 -2.34
C LYS A 37 9.68 -7.14 -2.90
N GLU A 38 8.70 -8.03 -2.80
CA GLU A 38 7.33 -7.76 -3.26
C GLU A 38 6.70 -6.59 -2.48
N ILE A 39 6.91 -6.52 -1.17
CA ILE A 39 6.47 -5.40 -0.33
C ILE A 39 7.22 -4.11 -0.70
N ASP A 40 8.51 -4.21 -0.99
CA ASP A 40 9.35 -3.07 -1.40
C ASP A 40 8.90 -2.53 -2.77
N GLU A 41 8.55 -3.38 -3.73
CA GLU A 41 8.00 -2.95 -5.02
C GLU A 41 6.71 -2.14 -4.87
N ILE A 42 5.79 -2.59 -4.00
CA ILE A 42 4.57 -1.84 -3.66
C ILE A 42 4.94 -0.49 -3.02
N ARG A 43 5.89 -0.48 -2.08
CA ARG A 43 6.37 0.74 -1.44
C ARG A 43 6.96 1.72 -2.46
N ASP A 44 7.78 1.23 -3.38
CA ASP A 44 8.41 2.03 -4.43
C ASP A 44 7.39 2.65 -5.38
N ILE A 45 6.29 1.97 -5.66
CA ILE A 45 5.16 2.54 -6.42
C ILE A 45 4.58 3.75 -5.67
N PHE A 46 4.21 3.58 -4.39
CA PHE A 46 3.62 4.67 -3.59
C PHE A 46 4.57 5.86 -3.42
N GLN A 47 5.88 5.61 -3.29
CA GLN A 47 6.88 6.67 -3.10
C GLN A 47 7.08 7.57 -4.33
N ARG A 48 6.60 7.18 -5.52
CA ARG A 48 6.64 8.03 -6.74
C ARG A 48 5.59 9.15 -6.73
N TYR A 49 4.66 9.12 -5.78
CA TYR A 49 3.57 10.07 -5.66
C TYR A 49 3.61 10.77 -4.29
N PRO A 50 2.88 11.88 -4.10
CA PRO A 50 2.59 12.38 -2.76
C PRO A 50 1.94 11.27 -1.90
N MET A 51 2.67 10.82 -0.88
CA MET A 51 2.35 9.58 -0.12
C MET A 51 0.90 9.53 0.39
N ILE A 52 0.46 10.57 1.11
CA ILE A 52 -0.90 10.58 1.69
C ILE A 52 -1.99 10.59 0.60
N PRO A 53 -1.96 11.48 -0.41
CA PRO A 53 -2.88 11.40 -1.55
C PRO A 53 -2.90 10.03 -2.24
N ALA A 54 -1.74 9.39 -2.44
CA ALA A 54 -1.67 8.10 -3.13
C ALA A 54 -2.28 6.95 -2.32
N LEU A 55 -2.02 6.88 -1.01
CA LEU A 55 -2.65 5.87 -0.14
C LEU A 55 -4.18 6.02 -0.12
N LYS A 56 -4.66 7.26 -0.03
CA LYS A 56 -6.09 7.58 -0.05
C LYS A 56 -6.75 7.26 -1.39
N GLU A 57 -6.04 7.53 -2.48
CA GLU A 57 -6.48 7.15 -3.83
C GLU A 57 -6.58 5.62 -3.98
N ALA A 58 -5.60 4.86 -3.48
CA ALA A 58 -5.66 3.40 -3.52
C ALA A 58 -6.87 2.84 -2.75
N ILE A 59 -7.22 3.43 -1.61
CA ILE A 59 -8.43 3.06 -0.85
C ILE A 59 -9.69 3.38 -1.65
N ALA A 60 -9.74 4.56 -2.28
CA ALA A 60 -10.86 4.98 -3.12
C ALA A 60 -11.07 4.04 -4.32
N LEU A 61 -9.99 3.67 -5.00
CA LEU A 61 -10.00 2.73 -6.12
C LEU A 61 -10.44 1.32 -5.71
N ASN A 62 -9.96 0.83 -4.57
CA ASN A 62 -10.32 -0.51 -4.08
C ASN A 62 -11.79 -0.61 -3.67
N ASN A 63 -12.32 0.41 -3.01
CA ASN A 63 -13.68 0.40 -2.46
C ASN A 63 -14.73 0.98 -3.44
N GLU A 64 -14.31 1.41 -4.64
CA GLU A 64 -15.13 2.15 -5.59
C GLU A 64 -15.83 3.38 -4.98
N ASP A 65 -15.18 4.02 -4.01
CA ASP A 65 -15.71 5.16 -3.25
C ASP A 65 -14.76 6.36 -3.36
N ALA A 66 -15.08 7.26 -4.28
CA ALA A 66 -14.27 8.44 -4.59
C ALA A 66 -14.09 9.39 -3.39
N GLU A 67 -14.97 9.38 -2.37
CA GLU A 67 -14.83 10.24 -1.20
C GLU A 67 -13.57 9.93 -0.38
N TRP A 68 -13.08 8.69 -0.46
CA TRP A 68 -11.82 8.30 0.17
C TRP A 68 -10.62 9.04 -0.41
N SER A 69 -10.66 9.55 -1.65
CA SER A 69 -9.55 10.32 -2.25
C SER A 69 -9.39 11.73 -1.65
N ARG A 70 -10.39 12.21 -0.90
CA ARG A 70 -10.44 13.57 -0.36
C ARG A 70 -9.30 13.81 0.64
N VAL A 71 -8.41 14.74 0.33
CA VAL A 71 -7.37 15.22 1.27
C VAL A 71 -7.70 16.61 1.81
N ARG A 72 -7.05 16.99 2.91
CA ARG A 72 -7.17 18.34 3.49
C ARG A 72 -5.97 19.20 3.10
N PRO A 73 -6.17 20.51 2.86
CA PRO A 73 -5.05 21.43 2.70
C PRO A 73 -4.02 21.31 3.85
N PRO A 74 -2.70 21.39 3.55
CA PRO A 74 -2.12 21.80 2.27
C PRO A 74 -1.93 20.66 1.25
N LEU A 75 -2.41 19.44 1.54
CA LEU A 75 -2.30 18.32 0.59
C LEU A 75 -3.22 18.55 -0.62
N VAL A 76 -2.74 18.16 -1.79
CA VAL A 76 -3.48 18.21 -3.06
C VAL A 76 -3.71 16.78 -3.53
N SER A 77 -4.95 16.48 -3.94
CA SER A 77 -5.31 15.16 -4.49
C SER A 77 -4.50 14.85 -5.75
N LEU A 78 -4.39 13.56 -6.09
CA LEU A 78 -3.78 13.15 -7.35
C LEU A 78 -4.63 13.65 -8.53
N SER A 79 -3.97 14.03 -9.61
CA SER A 79 -4.65 14.25 -10.89
C SER A 79 -5.19 12.93 -11.44
N GLN A 80 -6.18 12.99 -12.33
CA GLN A 80 -6.73 11.79 -12.98
C GLN A 80 -5.64 10.96 -13.69
N ASN A 81 -4.65 11.62 -14.29
CA ASN A 81 -3.52 10.93 -14.94
C ASN A 81 -2.65 10.17 -13.93
N GLN A 82 -2.39 10.76 -12.75
CA GLN A 82 -1.64 10.11 -11.67
C GLN A 82 -2.45 8.96 -11.05
N SER A 83 -3.75 9.14 -10.81
CA SER A 83 -4.64 8.08 -10.33
C SER A 83 -4.65 6.88 -11.29
N ASN A 84 -4.83 7.12 -12.60
CA ASN A 84 -4.80 6.06 -13.61
C ASN A 84 -3.42 5.38 -13.70
N ALA A 85 -2.33 6.12 -13.52
CA ALA A 85 -0.98 5.57 -13.52
C ALA A 85 -0.73 4.70 -12.28
N LEU A 86 -1.14 5.16 -11.10
CA LEU A 86 -1.08 4.41 -9.84
C LEU A 86 -1.86 3.10 -9.97
N LYS A 87 -3.11 3.16 -10.46
CA LYS A 87 -3.94 1.97 -10.69
C LYS A 87 -3.22 0.92 -11.53
N ARG A 88 -2.72 1.30 -12.71
CA ARG A 88 -2.01 0.38 -13.62
C ARG A 88 -0.75 -0.21 -12.99
N GLN A 89 0.02 0.57 -12.24
CA GLN A 89 1.23 0.09 -11.58
C GLN A 89 0.91 -0.91 -10.48
N LEU A 90 -0.16 -0.68 -9.71
CA LEU A 90 -0.63 -1.61 -8.68
C LEU A 90 -1.17 -2.91 -9.30
N GLU A 91 -1.92 -2.83 -10.40
CA GLU A 91 -2.38 -4.00 -11.16
C GLU A 91 -1.20 -4.85 -11.69
N GLN A 92 -0.12 -4.22 -12.16
CA GLN A 92 1.07 -4.91 -12.68
C GLN A 92 1.79 -5.77 -11.62
N VAL A 93 1.76 -5.34 -10.36
CA VAL A 93 2.36 -6.09 -9.25
C VAL A 93 1.34 -6.96 -8.51
N SER A 94 0.15 -7.15 -9.11
CA SER A 94 -0.94 -7.92 -8.50
C SER A 94 -1.27 -7.46 -7.07
N PHE A 95 -1.18 -6.15 -6.82
CA PHE A 95 -1.49 -5.57 -5.53
C PHE A 95 -2.97 -5.83 -5.18
N THR A 96 -3.18 -6.39 -4.00
CA THR A 96 -4.51 -6.56 -3.41
C THR A 96 -4.55 -5.80 -2.09
N MET A 97 -5.56 -4.95 -1.92
CA MET A 97 -5.81 -4.33 -0.62
C MET A 97 -6.64 -5.27 0.23
N ASP A 98 -6.33 -5.30 1.52
CA ASP A 98 -7.08 -6.07 2.50
C ASP A 98 -8.52 -5.56 2.55
N ASN A 99 -9.50 -6.45 2.35
CA ASN A 99 -10.90 -6.10 2.53
C ASN A 99 -11.26 -5.98 4.02
N LEU A 100 -10.62 -5.02 4.72
CA LEU A 100 -10.82 -4.75 6.15
C LEU A 100 -12.29 -4.42 6.48
N PHE A 101 -13.07 -4.01 5.47
CA PHE A 101 -14.48 -3.68 5.59
C PHE A 101 -15.39 -4.42 4.59
N SER A 102 -15.03 -5.63 4.15
CA SER A 102 -16.02 -6.51 3.49
C SER A 102 -17.27 -6.56 4.38
N ARG A 103 -18.34 -5.87 3.96
CA ARG A 103 -19.64 -6.03 4.60
C ARG A 103 -20.05 -7.48 4.34
N GLN A 104 -20.04 -8.30 5.39
CA GLN A 104 -20.87 -9.50 5.43
C GLN A 104 -22.34 -9.10 5.29
#